data_AF-A0A7I8JPH5-F1
#
_entry.id   AF-A0A7I8JPH5-F1
#
_cell.length_a   1.000
_cell.length_b   1.000
_cell.length_c   1.000
_cell.angle_alpha   90.00
_cell.angle_beta   90.00
_cell.angle_gamma   90.00
#
_symmetry.space_group_name_H-M   'P 1'
#
loop_
_entity.id
_entity.type
_entity.pdbx_description
1 polymer ?
#
loop_
_entity_poly.entity_id
_entity_poly.type
_entity_poly.pdbx_seq_one_letter_code
_entity_poly.pdbx_strand_id
1 'polypeptide(L)'
;MTSKSSFLTFLVCAALIPFLFEAADAQGLRSVFYKKTCPKAETIVRQTVASFVAKDATVAAPLLRLHFHDCFVRGCDGSVLLNSTKGHLAEKDAMPNLSLDGFDVIDTAKADLVYQYTGSASKFFRDFGVAMGKMGSIGVLTGARGEIRRHCALVNA
;
A
#
# COMPACT_ATOMS: atom_id res chain seq x y z
N MET A 1 -59.30 4.11 -9.31
CA MET A 1 -59.02 4.25 -7.87
C MET A 1 -57.59 3.80 -7.62
N THR A 2 -56.64 4.73 -7.77
CA THR A 2 -55.22 4.48 -7.51
C THR A 2 -55.06 4.29 -5.99
N SER A 3 -54.47 3.17 -5.59
CA SER A 3 -54.33 2.78 -4.19
C SER A 3 -53.42 3.78 -3.47
N LYS A 4 -54.02 4.70 -2.69
CA LYS A 4 -53.32 5.66 -1.82
C LYS A 4 -52.31 4.97 -0.89
N SER A 5 -52.55 3.70 -0.57
CA SER A 5 -51.67 2.84 0.23
C SER A 5 -50.31 2.64 -0.44
N SER A 6 -50.29 2.34 -1.75
CA SER A 6 -49.05 2.07 -2.50
C SER A 6 -48.18 3.32 -2.68
N PHE A 7 -48.80 4.49 -2.80
CA PHE A 7 -48.07 5.76 -2.92
C PHE A 7 -47.42 6.17 -1.60
N LEU A 8 -48.08 5.89 -0.46
CA LEU A 8 -47.53 6.16 0.87
C LEU A 8 -46.36 5.23 1.20
N THR A 9 -46.42 3.95 0.80
CA THR A 9 -45.29 3.02 0.97
C THR A 9 -44.07 3.48 0.17
N PHE A 10 -44.29 3.96 -1.06
CA PHE A 10 -43.20 4.46 -1.91
C PHE A 10 -42.52 5.70 -1.32
N LEU A 11 -43.29 6.64 -0.77
CA LEU A 11 -42.76 7.84 -0.11
C LEU A 11 -41.99 7.52 1.18
N VAL A 12 -42.46 6.55 1.97
CA VAL A 12 -41.76 6.09 3.18
C VAL A 12 -40.44 5.40 2.84
N CYS A 13 -40.42 4.54 1.81
CA CYS A 13 -39.17 3.94 1.33
C CYS A 13 -38.20 4.99 0.77
N ALA A 14 -38.67 5.96 -0.03
CA ALA A 14 -37.83 7.02 -0.58
C ALA A 14 -37.18 7.91 0.50
N ALA A 15 -37.88 8.16 1.61
CA ALA A 15 -37.36 8.95 2.72
C ALA A 15 -36.36 8.21 3.62
N LEU A 16 -36.36 6.87 3.61
CA LEU A 16 -35.46 6.03 4.43
C LEU A 16 -34.18 5.60 3.69
N ILE A 17 -34.17 5.64 2.35
CA ILE A 17 -32.97 5.35 1.53
C ILE A 17 -31.74 6.22 1.87
N PRO A 18 -31.84 7.55 2.14
CA PRO A 18 -30.66 8.35 2.48
C PRO A 18 -30.06 8.04 3.86
N PHE A 19 -30.75 7.30 4.74
CA PHE A 19 -30.24 6.87 6.05
C PHE A 19 -29.48 5.54 6.01
N LEU A 20 -29.45 4.84 4.87
CA LEU A 20 -28.71 3.57 4.69
C LEU A 20 -27.32 3.75 4.08
N PHE A 21 -26.94 4.98 3.71
CA PHE A 21 -25.59 5.30 3.30
C PHE A 21 -24.78 5.77 4.52
N GLU A 22 -24.23 4.82 5.27
CA GLU A 22 -22.98 5.12 5.97
C GLU A 22 -21.95 5.50 4.90
N ALA A 23 -21.49 6.75 4.91
CA ALA A 23 -20.30 7.11 4.15
C ALA A 23 -19.18 6.23 4.68
N ALA A 24 -18.72 5.28 3.87
CA ALA A 24 -17.52 4.52 4.18
C ALA A 24 -16.39 5.54 4.39
N ASP A 25 -15.93 5.66 5.64
CA ASP A 25 -14.80 6.51 5.98
C ASP A 25 -13.55 5.88 5.39
N ALA A 26 -13.30 6.18 4.10
CA ALA A 26 -12.00 6.00 3.52
C ALA A 26 -11.10 7.03 4.21
N GLN A 27 -10.47 6.65 5.33
CA GLN A 27 -9.25 7.29 5.81
C GLN A 27 -8.18 7.01 4.73
N GLY A 28 -8.32 7.77 3.66
CA GLY A 28 -8.10 7.28 2.30
C GLY A 28 -6.68 7.49 1.86
N LEU A 29 -6.24 6.60 0.98
CA LEU A 29 -4.97 6.73 0.28
C LEU A 29 -4.90 8.12 -0.38
N ARG A 30 -3.91 8.94 0.02
CA ARG A 30 -3.71 10.27 -0.54
C ARG A 30 -2.51 10.25 -1.46
N SER A 31 -2.78 10.35 -2.77
CA SER A 31 -2.11 11.27 -3.69
C SER A 31 -0.80 11.87 -3.18
N VAL A 32 -1.02 12.94 -2.44
CA VAL A 32 -0.06 13.94 -1.96
C VAL A 32 0.44 13.69 -0.54
N PHE A 33 0.37 12.45 -0.04
CA PHE A 33 0.68 12.15 1.37
C PHE A 33 2.07 12.61 1.79
N TYR A 34 3.06 12.44 0.90
CA TYR A 34 4.45 12.80 1.17
C TYR A 34 4.82 14.23 0.76
N LYS A 35 3.92 15.02 0.17
CA LYS A 35 4.21 16.36 -0.38
C LYS A 35 4.98 17.28 0.58
N LYS A 36 4.73 17.21 1.89
CA LYS A 36 5.42 18.03 2.89
C LYS A 36 6.81 17.49 3.29
N THR A 37 6.97 16.18 3.42
CA THR A 37 8.20 15.54 3.95
C THR A 37 9.15 15.09 2.83
N CYS A 38 8.61 14.65 1.70
CA CYS A 38 9.34 14.26 0.51
C CYS A 38 8.59 14.80 -0.73
N PRO A 39 8.75 16.09 -1.07
CA PRO A 39 7.96 16.75 -2.12
C PRO A 39 8.16 16.16 -3.53
N LYS A 40 9.28 15.48 -3.76
CA LYS A 40 9.58 14.82 -5.04
C LYS A 40 9.12 13.37 -5.11
N ALA A 41 8.55 12.81 -4.04
CA ALA A 41 8.23 11.38 -3.95
C ALA A 41 7.34 10.92 -5.12
N GLU A 42 6.17 11.53 -5.27
CA GLU A 42 5.21 11.19 -6.33
C GLU A 42 5.78 11.42 -7.72
N THR A 43 6.52 12.51 -7.93
CA THR A 43 7.11 12.82 -9.23
C THR A 43 8.15 11.77 -9.64
N ILE A 44 9.04 11.39 -8.72
CA ILE A 44 10.07 10.37 -8.97
C ILE A 44 9.39 9.03 -9.28
N VAL A 45 8.49 8.56 -8.41
CA VAL A 45 7.78 7.29 -8.62
C VAL A 45 7.05 7.28 -9.97
N ARG A 46 6.32 8.36 -10.30
CA ARG A 46 5.60 8.47 -11.58
C ARG A 46 6.54 8.45 -12.78
N GLN A 47 7.68 9.14 -12.70
CA GLN A 47 8.66 9.20 -13.78
C GLN A 47 9.35 7.85 -13.98
N THR A 48 9.75 7.17 -12.91
CA THR A 48 10.36 5.84 -12.97
C THR A 48 9.37 4.84 -13.56
N VAL A 49 8.13 4.76 -13.07
CA VAL A 49 7.14 3.84 -13.64
C VAL A 49 6.89 4.15 -15.13
N ALA A 50 6.75 5.42 -15.49
CA ALA A 50 6.54 5.82 -16.88
C ALA A 50 7.73 5.46 -17.79
N SER A 51 8.98 5.57 -17.32
CA SER A 51 10.15 5.25 -18.13
C SER A 51 10.27 3.74 -18.39
N PHE A 52 9.98 2.90 -17.39
CA PHE A 52 9.95 1.45 -17.56
C PHE A 52 8.83 1.01 -18.50
N VAL A 53 7.61 1.53 -18.31
CA VAL A 53 6.47 1.21 -19.20
C VAL A 53 6.69 1.69 -20.63
N ALA A 54 7.34 2.84 -20.82
CA ALA A 54 7.68 3.33 -22.17
C ALA A 54 8.73 2.45 -22.87
N LYS A 55 9.62 1.83 -22.09
CA LYS A 55 10.63 0.89 -22.61
C LYS A 55 10.05 -0.49 -22.89
N ASP A 56 9.18 -0.97 -22.01
CA ASP A 56 8.49 -2.24 -22.13
C ASP A 56 7.11 -2.16 -21.45
N ALA A 57 6.05 -2.16 -22.26
CA ALA A 57 4.68 -2.07 -21.77
C ALA A 57 4.24 -3.30 -20.95
N THR A 58 4.94 -4.44 -21.08
CA THR A 58 4.59 -5.67 -20.36
C THR A 58 4.87 -5.56 -18.86
N VAL A 59 5.77 -4.68 -18.43
CA VAL A 59 6.14 -4.43 -17.03
C VAL A 59 4.97 -3.95 -16.16
N ALA A 60 3.95 -3.34 -16.75
CA ALA A 60 2.79 -2.85 -16.01
C ALA A 60 2.02 -3.99 -15.29
N ALA A 61 1.87 -5.15 -15.94
CA ALA A 61 1.11 -6.27 -15.36
C ALA A 61 1.85 -6.95 -14.19
N PRO A 62 3.15 -7.28 -14.27
CA PRO A 62 3.93 -7.76 -13.13
C PRO A 62 3.98 -6.78 -11.96
N LEU A 63 4.10 -5.47 -12.22
CA LEU A 63 4.12 -4.47 -11.16
C LEU A 63 2.79 -4.43 -10.37
N LEU A 64 1.65 -4.55 -11.07
CA LEU A 64 0.35 -4.70 -10.42
C LEU A 64 0.27 -6.01 -9.64
N ARG A 65 0.73 -7.12 -10.23
CA ARG A 65 0.75 -8.42 -9.55
C ARG A 65 1.59 -8.38 -8.27
N LEU A 66 2.76 -7.76 -8.31
CA LEU A 66 3.63 -7.56 -7.15
C LEU A 66 2.91 -6.76 -6.05
N HIS A 67 2.20 -5.69 -6.42
CA HIS A 67 1.37 -4.94 -5.47
C HIS A 67 0.29 -5.81 -4.82
N PHE A 68 -0.40 -6.67 -5.58
CA PHE A 68 -1.40 -7.58 -5.02
C PHE A 68 -0.80 -8.65 -4.11
N HIS A 69 0.41 -9.15 -4.42
CA HIS A 69 1.11 -10.09 -3.55
C HIS A 69 1.60 -9.45 -2.25
N ASP A 70 1.97 -8.16 -2.29
CA ASP A 70 2.25 -7.39 -1.06
C ASP A 70 0.96 -7.16 -0.26
N CYS A 71 -0.15 -6.83 -0.94
CA CYS A 71 -1.37 -6.31 -0.32
C CYS A 71 -2.43 -7.35 0.12
N PHE A 72 -2.36 -8.59 -0.36
CA PHE A 72 -3.32 -9.67 -0.07
C PHE A 72 -2.68 -10.71 0.86
N VAL A 73 -3.25 -11.16 1.98
CA VAL A 73 -4.64 -11.10 2.48
C VAL A 73 -4.83 -10.03 3.57
N ARG A 74 -3.76 -9.48 4.17
CA ARG A 74 -3.83 -8.64 5.40
C ARG A 74 -2.63 -7.70 5.68
N GLY A 75 -1.77 -7.41 4.71
CA GLY A 75 -0.65 -6.47 4.90
C GLY A 75 -0.38 -5.75 3.60
N CYS A 76 0.23 -4.57 3.63
CA CYS A 76 0.87 -3.86 2.50
C CYS A 76 2.15 -3.23 3.07
N ASP A 77 2.94 -4.05 3.74
CA ASP A 77 4.10 -3.65 4.55
C ASP A 77 5.43 -3.69 3.79
N GLY A 78 5.42 -4.16 2.53
CA GLY A 78 6.59 -4.20 1.68
C GLY A 78 7.55 -5.34 2.02
N SER A 79 7.14 -6.33 2.83
CA SER A 79 7.98 -7.47 3.23
C SER A 79 8.38 -8.33 2.03
N VAL A 80 7.55 -8.38 0.98
CA VAL A 80 7.86 -9.03 -0.30
C VAL A 80 9.05 -8.40 -1.02
N LEU A 81 9.44 -7.17 -0.66
CA LEU A 81 10.60 -6.47 -1.26
C LEU A 81 11.93 -6.81 -0.58
N LEU A 82 11.91 -7.48 0.57
CA LEU A 82 13.13 -7.84 1.30
C LEU A 82 13.82 -9.04 0.67
N ASN A 83 15.15 -9.08 0.74
CA ASN A 83 15.96 -10.20 0.26
C ASN A 83 16.28 -11.17 1.41
N SER A 84 16.39 -12.46 1.09
CA SER A 84 16.88 -13.46 2.06
C SER A 84 18.27 -13.11 2.58
N THR A 85 18.52 -13.49 3.83
CA THR A 85 19.84 -13.38 4.47
C THR A 85 20.31 -14.75 4.94
N LYS A 86 21.54 -14.85 5.43
CA LYS A 86 22.06 -16.11 5.96
C LYS A 86 21.20 -16.57 7.14
N GLY A 87 20.47 -17.67 6.95
CA GLY A 87 19.62 -18.27 7.98
C GLY A 87 18.18 -17.75 8.04
N HIS A 88 17.81 -16.78 7.19
CA HIS A 88 16.45 -16.23 7.16
C HIS A 88 15.95 -16.09 5.73
N LEU A 89 14.91 -16.85 5.40
CA LEU A 89 14.22 -16.74 4.11
C LEU A 89 13.26 -15.56 4.12
N ALA A 90 13.36 -14.70 3.12
CA ALA A 90 12.43 -13.60 2.92
C ALA A 90 11.12 -14.08 2.28
N GLU A 91 10.08 -13.28 2.43
CA GLU A 91 8.80 -13.53 1.77
C GLU A 91 8.94 -13.54 0.24
N LYS A 92 9.84 -12.72 -0.31
CA LYS A 92 10.19 -12.67 -1.73
C LYS A 92 10.50 -14.06 -2.31
N ASP A 93 11.20 -14.89 -1.54
CA ASP A 93 11.70 -16.19 -1.98
C ASP A 93 10.72 -17.34 -1.66
N ALA A 94 9.53 -17.02 -1.13
CA ALA A 94 8.52 -18.02 -0.87
C ALA A 94 7.88 -18.53 -2.17
N MET A 95 7.45 -19.80 -2.17
CA MET A 95 6.81 -20.46 -3.33
C MET A 95 5.77 -19.60 -4.08
N PRO A 96 4.79 -18.92 -3.43
CA PRO A 96 3.83 -18.08 -4.16
C PRO A 96 4.46 -16.88 -4.88
N ASN A 97 5.65 -16.43 -4.45
CA ASN A 97 6.29 -15.21 -4.89
C ASN A 97 7.41 -15.43 -5.93
N LEU A 98 7.75 -16.69 -6.24
CA LEU A 98 8.84 -17.05 -7.19
C LEU A 98 8.62 -16.55 -8.62
N SER A 99 7.39 -16.21 -9.00
CA SER A 99 7.04 -15.69 -10.33
C SER A 99 6.74 -14.18 -10.32
N LEU A 100 7.03 -13.50 -9.21
CA LEU A 100 6.93 -12.06 -9.13
C LEU A 100 8.07 -11.41 -9.90
N ASP A 101 7.74 -10.26 -10.49
CA ASP A 101 8.65 -9.44 -11.29
C ASP A 101 8.26 -7.97 -11.12
N GLY A 102 9.03 -7.03 -11.68
CA GLY A 102 8.86 -5.58 -11.51
C GLY A 102 9.56 -5.03 -10.26
N PHE A 103 10.41 -5.82 -9.60
CA PHE A 103 11.22 -5.39 -8.47
C PHE A 103 12.20 -4.26 -8.86
N ASP A 104 12.73 -4.32 -10.08
CA ASP A 104 13.64 -3.34 -10.66
C ASP A 104 13.02 -1.94 -10.78
N VAL A 105 11.73 -1.84 -11.11
CA VAL A 105 10.99 -0.58 -11.12
C VAL A 105 10.98 0.06 -9.73
N ILE A 106 10.68 -0.75 -8.70
CA ILE A 106 10.60 -0.30 -7.31
C ILE A 106 11.99 0.05 -6.77
N ASP A 107 12.99 -0.78 -7.03
CA ASP A 107 14.37 -0.57 -6.60
C ASP A 107 14.97 0.69 -7.24
N THR A 108 14.67 0.94 -8.52
CA THR A 108 15.08 2.17 -9.20
C THR A 108 14.43 3.40 -8.58
N ALA A 109 13.11 3.38 -8.36
CA ALA A 109 12.40 4.49 -7.74
C ALA A 109 12.93 4.76 -6.32
N LYS A 110 13.22 3.70 -5.55
CA LYS A 110 13.82 3.79 -4.22
C LYS A 110 15.23 4.40 -4.28
N ALA A 111 16.06 3.97 -5.22
CA ALA A 111 17.39 4.52 -5.40
C ALA A 111 17.34 6.02 -5.73
N ASP A 112 16.44 6.44 -6.62
CA ASP A 112 16.24 7.85 -7.00
C ASP A 112 15.73 8.71 -5.82
N LEU A 113 14.92 8.13 -4.94
CA LEU A 113 14.48 8.78 -3.71
C LEU A 113 15.62 8.93 -2.70
N VAL A 114 16.40 7.89 -2.49
CA VAL A 114 17.57 7.90 -1.60
C VAL A 114 18.62 8.88 -2.13
N TYR A 115 18.77 8.98 -3.45
CA TYR A 115 19.68 9.92 -4.09
C TYR A 115 19.44 11.37 -3.68
N GLN A 116 18.20 11.76 -3.34
CA GLN A 116 17.86 13.10 -2.84
C GLN A 116 18.54 13.46 -1.51
N TYR A 117 19.13 12.49 -0.80
CA TYR A 117 19.81 12.68 0.48
C TYR A 117 21.33 12.68 0.39
N THR A 118 21.91 12.37 -0.77
CA THR A 118 23.38 12.22 -0.97
C THR A 118 24.19 13.45 -0.57
N GLY A 119 23.60 14.65 -0.63
CA GLY A 119 24.24 15.91 -0.21
C GLY A 119 23.98 16.33 1.24
N SER A 120 23.18 15.60 2.02
CA SER A 120 22.82 16.03 3.38
C SER A 120 22.33 14.87 4.26
N ALA A 121 23.24 14.35 5.09
CA ALA A 121 22.91 13.40 6.14
C ALA A 121 21.91 13.99 7.16
N SER A 122 22.04 15.28 7.49
CA SER A 122 21.11 15.96 8.41
C SER A 122 19.68 16.01 7.88
N LYS A 123 19.50 16.25 6.57
CA LYS A 123 18.20 16.15 5.90
C LYS A 123 17.64 14.73 6.00
N PHE A 124 18.48 13.72 5.77
CA PHE A 124 18.08 12.31 5.91
C PHE A 124 17.57 12.02 7.31
N PHE A 125 18.37 12.27 8.35
CA PHE A 125 18.00 11.92 9.71
C PHE A 125 16.76 12.67 10.21
N ARG A 126 16.57 13.93 9.79
CA ARG A 126 15.35 14.68 10.09
C ARG A 126 14.11 14.04 9.46
N ASP A 127 14.14 13.77 8.16
CA ASP A 127 12.99 13.22 7.44
C ASP A 127 12.73 11.75 7.87
N PHE A 128 13.80 11.00 8.17
CA PHE A 128 13.75 9.67 8.76
C PHE A 128 13.08 9.67 10.14
N GLY A 129 13.44 10.61 11.02
CA GLY A 129 12.80 10.74 12.34
C GLY A 129 11.30 11.00 12.25
N VAL A 130 10.85 11.85 11.33
CA VAL A 130 9.42 12.07 11.06
C VAL A 130 8.74 10.81 10.56
N ALA A 131 9.40 10.04 9.69
CA ALA A 131 8.88 8.76 9.21
C ALA A 131 8.76 7.73 10.34
N MET A 132 9.77 7.60 11.20
CA MET A 132 9.74 6.70 12.36
C MET A 132 8.67 7.08 13.37
N GLY A 133 8.45 8.38 13.62
CA GLY A 133 7.34 8.85 14.45
C GLY A 133 5.97 8.44 13.90
N LYS A 134 5.76 8.58 12.58
CA LYS A 134 4.53 8.13 11.91
C LYS A 134 4.39 6.60 11.96
N MET A 135 5.47 5.87 11.75
CA MET A 135 5.47 4.40 11.80
C MET A 135 5.14 3.90 13.21
N GLY A 136 5.66 4.56 14.25
CA GLY A 136 5.30 4.29 15.64
C GLY A 136 3.85 4.63 15.99
N SER A 137 3.19 5.50 15.23
CA SER A 137 1.76 5.77 15.37
C SER A 137 0.84 4.81 14.60
N ILE A 138 1.41 3.88 13.81
CA ILE A 138 0.62 2.82 13.18
C ILE A 138 0.20 1.85 14.28
N GLY A 139 -1.12 1.68 14.43
CA GLY A 139 -1.67 0.69 15.35
C GLY A 139 -1.30 -0.72 14.89
N VAL A 140 -0.37 -1.37 15.59
CA VAL A 140 -0.07 -2.79 15.40
C VAL A 140 -0.98 -3.64 16.27
N LEU A 141 -1.36 -4.82 15.76
CA LEU A 141 -2.11 -5.79 16.55
C LEU A 141 -1.21 -6.32 17.67
N THR A 142 -1.66 -6.20 18.93
CA THR A 142 -0.90 -6.62 20.11
C THR A 142 -1.68 -7.63 20.95
N GLY A 143 -0.95 -8.38 21.78
CA GLY A 143 -1.52 -9.43 22.64
C GLY A 143 -2.21 -10.52 21.82
N ALA A 144 -3.35 -11.02 22.29
CA ALA A 144 -4.13 -12.07 21.63
C ALA A 144 -4.75 -11.64 20.28
N ARG A 145 -4.69 -10.36 19.91
CA ARG A 145 -5.21 -9.85 18.62
C ARG A 145 -4.17 -9.88 17.50
N GLY A 146 -2.88 -9.99 17.86
CA GLY A 146 -1.77 -10.01 16.91
C GLY A 146 -1.06 -11.37 16.92
N GLU A 147 -0.33 -11.65 15.84
CA GLU A 147 0.55 -12.80 15.76
C GLU A 147 1.88 -12.41 15.11
N ILE A 148 2.96 -13.04 15.55
CA ILE A 148 4.23 -13.00 14.83
C ILE A 148 4.25 -14.23 13.92
N ARG A 149 4.33 -14.03 12.61
CA ARG A 149 4.42 -15.13 11.65
C ARG A 149 5.75 -15.87 11.84
N ARG A 150 5.69 -17.19 12.01
CA ARG A 150 6.89 -18.05 12.05
C ARG A 150 7.51 -18.20 10.66
N HIS A 151 6.66 -18.14 9.64
CA HIS A 151 7.05 -18.11 8.24
C HIS A 151 6.34 -16.93 7.58
N CYS A 152 7.08 -15.93 7.06
CA CYS A 152 6.50 -14.67 6.57
C CYS A 152 5.41 -14.87 5.49
N ALA A 153 5.52 -15.95 4.71
CA ALA A 153 4.62 -16.29 3.62
C ALA A 153 3.36 -17.07 4.02
N LEU A 154 3.23 -17.48 5.30
CA LEU A 154 2.12 -18.30 5.77
C LEU A 154 1.47 -17.65 6.99
N VAL A 155 0.14 -17.72 7.05
CA VAL A 155 -0.61 -17.48 8.29
C VAL A 155 -0.27 -18.64 9.24
N ASN A 156 -0.03 -18.35 10.53
CA ASN A 156 0.21 -19.46 11.46
C ASN A 156 -1.07 -20.31 11.56
N ALA A 157 -0.90 -21.64 11.54
CA ALA A 157 -1.98 -22.59 11.82
C ALA A 157 -2.22 -22.74 13.33
#